data_AF-K1W614-F1
#
_entry.id   AF-K1W614-F1
#
_cell.length_a   1.000
_cell.length_b   1.000
_cell.length_c   1.000
_cell.angle_alpha   90.00
_cell.angle_beta   90.00
_cell.angle_gamma   90.00
#
_symmetry.space_group_name_H-M   'P 1'
#
loop_
_entity.id
_entity.type
_entity.pdbx_description
1 polymer ?
#
loop_
_entity_poly.entity_id
_entity_poly.type
_entity_poly.pdbx_seq_one_letter_code
_entity_poly.pdbx_strand_id
1 'polypeptide(L)'
;MSNNQESRDLDSCTLISSDLEDIKSVRASWRPLHDIASKYLCKPTFVFRRDRKDFERFGELMKNPCIIEGIETLRFEIGEMGLFFMANWLGSSYSFMNNYYQSMIDQGRRDDGVLTKLNSQIENASLEYAKWNISVHWAHQNYQDAHRLTQILNSAIAVKNIQVTRKSITWANEDLLDSWKQGTHTAYMQKANEEFKTLLLCIQGSNRELQSLKHDEVPVTFFSSLDLETFIPAFHHLRTIHLSLNATETPKKVFWTGLGTVLCAIPGLEDLRLGFSPLEGCDSDMNLGTWQNSNDPGDWYVPLRKVFGDHTWKRLKKLRLEGMVFCEEGLSGFLGRHATLKNLELSGMALWQGSFEGLFHHLRNALSLESCHVWGLFLGLQTSHEAWFICPSHLIFTTETEIWPASFTSHMQGIFQRSRRSTPRCLRPDLGSKLEEFLVSDGVWPMEMGDTVPEHIRKQPFRPDPSNKDEICQKWDSDLASEQADNRWEHGWGVDGDLNYATQEEILEVYSREGYDTYGFDKAGYDAGGIHHTKAAVPNWPNLDEPLHEATARRTVLAMIRDHIARIAHVVTGG
;
A
#
# COMPACT_ATOMS: atom_id res chain seq x y z
N MET A 1 -18.31 -39.82 -50.53
CA MET A 1 -16.87 -39.71 -50.23
C MET A 1 -16.74 -38.87 -48.96
N SER A 2 -16.48 -39.57 -47.87
CA SER A 2 -15.74 -39.22 -46.65
C SER A 2 -15.42 -37.73 -46.41
N ASN A 3 -15.97 -37.15 -45.33
CA ASN A 3 -15.24 -37.08 -44.06
C ASN A 3 -16.13 -36.55 -42.92
N ASN A 4 -16.25 -37.38 -41.90
CA ASN A 4 -16.64 -37.04 -40.54
C ASN A 4 -15.59 -36.12 -39.92
N GLN A 5 -16.03 -35.09 -39.19
CA GLN A 5 -15.47 -34.86 -37.86
C GLN A 5 -16.52 -34.21 -36.98
N GLU A 6 -17.04 -35.05 -36.09
CA GLU A 6 -18.03 -34.75 -35.08
C GLU A 6 -17.49 -33.75 -34.05
N SER A 7 -18.37 -32.79 -33.73
CA SER A 7 -18.62 -32.28 -32.39
C SER A 7 -18.14 -33.24 -31.29
N ARG A 8 -17.03 -32.86 -30.65
CA ARG A 8 -16.60 -33.35 -29.34
C ARG A 8 -16.38 -32.15 -28.46
N ASP A 9 -17.47 -31.58 -27.99
CA ASP A 9 -17.49 -30.73 -26.80
C ASP A 9 -18.87 -30.91 -26.18
N LEU A 10 -18.88 -31.15 -24.86
CA LEU A 10 -20.02 -31.45 -23.99
C LEU A 10 -20.31 -32.95 -23.76
N ASP A 11 -19.39 -33.66 -23.09
CA ASP A 11 -19.71 -34.91 -22.39
C ASP A 11 -18.82 -35.11 -21.15
N SER A 12 -18.83 -34.15 -20.23
CA SER A 12 -18.22 -34.32 -18.89
C SER A 12 -19.08 -33.82 -17.73
N CYS A 13 -20.33 -33.44 -17.99
CA CYS A 13 -21.34 -33.16 -16.96
C CYS A 13 -22.66 -33.87 -17.29
N THR A 14 -22.60 -35.18 -17.57
CA THR A 14 -23.78 -36.02 -17.36
C THR A 14 -23.97 -36.10 -15.85
N LEU A 15 -24.81 -35.19 -15.35
CA LEU A 15 -25.36 -35.18 -14.01
C LEU A 15 -25.65 -36.62 -13.57
N ILE A 16 -25.09 -36.97 -12.42
CA ILE A 16 -25.43 -38.15 -11.63
C ILE A 16 -26.91 -37.99 -11.24
N SER A 17 -27.79 -38.32 -12.17
CA SER A 17 -29.17 -38.71 -11.93
C SER A 17 -29.16 -40.22 -11.80
N SER A 18 -28.62 -40.70 -10.69
CA SER A 18 -28.82 -42.08 -10.27
C SER A 18 -29.42 -42.02 -8.87
N ASP A 19 -30.60 -42.58 -8.70
CA ASP A 19 -31.30 -42.79 -7.44
C ASP A 19 -30.33 -43.36 -6.38
N LEU A 20 -29.73 -42.48 -5.58
CA LEU A 20 -28.92 -42.86 -4.43
C LEU A 20 -29.88 -43.12 -3.26
N GLU A 21 -30.57 -44.26 -3.29
CA GLU A 21 -31.58 -44.64 -2.29
C GLU A 21 -30.98 -45.03 -0.92
N ASP A 22 -29.65 -45.22 -0.82
CA ASP A 22 -28.96 -45.61 0.43
C ASP A 22 -27.80 -44.64 0.76
N ILE A 23 -27.74 -44.22 2.03
CA ILE A 23 -26.66 -43.46 2.67
C ILE A 23 -25.27 -44.05 2.35
N LYS A 24 -25.15 -45.36 2.19
CA LYS A 24 -23.87 -46.00 1.79
C LYS A 24 -23.42 -45.59 0.39
N SER A 25 -24.33 -45.50 -0.57
CA SER A 25 -24.04 -45.11 -1.95
C SER A 25 -23.71 -43.61 -2.04
N VAL A 26 -24.38 -42.78 -1.24
CA VAL A 26 -24.02 -41.36 -1.07
C VAL A 26 -22.61 -41.24 -0.51
N ARG A 27 -22.28 -41.97 0.57
CA ARG A 27 -20.93 -41.94 1.19
C ARG A 27 -19.83 -42.46 0.25
N ALA A 28 -20.12 -43.48 -0.56
CA ALA A 28 -19.18 -44.02 -1.54
C ALA A 28 -18.90 -43.04 -2.68
N SER A 29 -19.93 -42.33 -3.14
CA SER A 29 -19.82 -41.32 -4.22
C SER A 29 -19.28 -39.98 -3.71
N TRP A 30 -19.44 -39.69 -2.42
CA TRP A 30 -18.99 -38.45 -1.78
C TRP A 30 -17.48 -38.31 -1.77
N ARG A 31 -16.70 -39.39 -1.61
CA ARG A 31 -15.23 -39.29 -1.61
C ARG A 31 -14.66 -38.83 -2.96
N PRO A 32 -14.97 -39.49 -4.11
CA PRO A 32 -14.54 -39.01 -5.41
C PRO A 32 -15.06 -37.62 -5.76
N LEU A 33 -16.33 -37.33 -5.44
CA LEU A 33 -16.90 -36.00 -5.65
C LEU A 33 -16.27 -34.95 -4.74
N HIS A 34 -15.89 -35.29 -3.51
CA HIS A 34 -15.16 -34.42 -2.60
C HIS A 34 -13.75 -34.15 -3.14
N ASP A 35 -13.05 -35.15 -3.68
CA ASP A 35 -11.71 -34.95 -4.24
C ASP A 35 -11.76 -34.08 -5.50
N ILE A 36 -12.74 -34.30 -6.38
CA ILE A 36 -13.01 -33.43 -7.53
C ILE A 36 -13.41 -32.02 -7.05
N ALA A 37 -14.41 -31.92 -6.17
CA ALA A 37 -14.89 -30.65 -5.65
C ALA A 37 -13.80 -29.89 -4.90
N SER A 38 -12.91 -30.55 -4.17
CA SER A 38 -11.78 -29.90 -3.50
C SER A 38 -10.80 -29.27 -4.49
N LYS A 39 -10.60 -29.87 -5.66
CA LYS A 39 -9.75 -29.30 -6.71
C LYS A 39 -10.39 -28.11 -7.44
N TYR A 40 -11.72 -28.06 -7.54
CA TYR A 40 -12.44 -27.03 -8.30
C TYR A 40 -13.13 -25.96 -7.46
N LEU A 41 -13.45 -26.24 -6.19
CA LEU A 41 -14.12 -25.32 -5.26
C LEU A 41 -13.12 -24.62 -4.34
N CYS A 42 -11.94 -25.20 -4.11
CA CYS A 42 -10.91 -24.52 -3.34
C CYS A 42 -10.27 -23.45 -4.23
N LYS A 43 -10.48 -22.20 -3.84
CA LYS A 43 -9.77 -21.08 -4.46
C LYS A 43 -8.26 -21.34 -4.33
N PRO A 44 -7.46 -21.05 -5.35
CA PRO A 44 -6.00 -21.21 -5.29
C PRO A 44 -5.34 -20.28 -4.26
N THR A 45 -6.11 -19.39 -3.64
CA THR A 45 -5.66 -18.46 -2.61
C THR A 45 -6.35 -18.75 -1.28
N PHE A 46 -5.56 -19.03 -0.25
CA PHE A 46 -6.02 -18.94 1.14
C PHE A 46 -5.66 -17.59 1.72
N VAL A 47 -6.62 -16.95 2.38
CA VAL A 47 -6.48 -15.60 2.93
C VAL A 47 -6.49 -15.68 4.45
N PHE A 48 -5.38 -15.31 5.08
CA PHE A 48 -5.29 -15.07 6.51
C PHE A 48 -5.72 -13.63 6.79
N ARG A 49 -6.70 -13.47 7.68
CA ARG A 49 -7.22 -12.16 8.09
C ARG A 49 -7.13 -11.99 9.58
N ARG A 50 -6.65 -10.82 10.01
CA ARG A 50 -6.46 -10.50 11.43
C ARG A 50 -7.72 -10.66 12.30
N ASP A 51 -8.89 -10.38 11.75
CA ASP A 51 -10.18 -10.44 12.45
C ASP A 51 -10.83 -11.84 12.51
N ARG A 52 -10.13 -12.89 12.06
CA ARG A 52 -10.63 -14.29 12.06
C ARG A 52 -9.62 -15.22 12.71
N LYS A 53 -10.05 -16.41 13.12
CA LYS A 53 -9.17 -17.49 13.62
C LYS A 53 -8.60 -18.32 12.47
N ASP A 54 -7.90 -17.65 11.55
CA ASP A 54 -7.48 -18.27 10.29
C ASP A 54 -6.32 -19.26 10.44
N PHE A 55 -5.47 -19.14 11.47
CA PHE A 55 -4.49 -20.18 11.81
C PHE A 55 -5.17 -21.51 12.22
N GLU A 56 -6.18 -21.45 13.08
CA GLU A 56 -6.95 -22.63 13.49
C GLU A 56 -7.73 -23.19 12.30
N ARG A 57 -8.35 -22.32 11.50
CA ARG A 57 -9.09 -22.71 10.29
C ARG A 57 -8.17 -23.38 9.27
N PHE A 58 -6.97 -22.84 9.04
CA PHE A 58 -5.98 -23.47 8.19
C PHE A 58 -5.54 -24.82 8.77
N GLY A 59 -5.39 -24.91 10.09
CA GLY A 59 -5.18 -26.16 10.84
C GLY A 59 -6.18 -27.26 10.53
N GLU A 60 -7.46 -26.90 10.43
CA GLU A 60 -8.51 -27.84 10.03
C GLU A 60 -8.40 -28.24 8.55
N LEU A 61 -8.05 -27.29 7.67
CA LEU A 61 -7.80 -27.61 6.25
C LEU A 61 -6.60 -28.54 6.06
N MET A 62 -5.56 -28.43 6.91
CA MET A 62 -4.38 -29.31 6.86
C MET A 62 -4.73 -30.79 7.04
N LYS A 63 -5.90 -31.11 7.62
CA LYS A 63 -6.38 -32.48 7.75
C LYS A 63 -6.91 -33.06 6.42
N ASN A 64 -6.99 -32.24 5.37
CA ASN A 64 -7.53 -32.60 4.07
C ASN A 64 -6.51 -32.31 2.94
N PRO A 65 -5.64 -33.27 2.60
CA PRO A 65 -4.53 -33.05 1.68
C PRO A 65 -4.94 -32.51 0.31
N CYS A 66 -6.08 -32.97 -0.24
CA CYS A 66 -6.56 -32.54 -1.55
C CYS A 66 -6.89 -31.04 -1.61
N ILE A 67 -7.40 -30.48 -0.50
CA ILE A 67 -7.68 -29.04 -0.41
C ILE A 67 -6.38 -28.24 -0.35
N ILE A 68 -5.43 -28.69 0.48
CA ILE A 68 -4.15 -28.01 0.68
C ILE A 68 -3.28 -28.04 -0.58
N GLU A 69 -3.31 -29.16 -1.32
CA GLU A 69 -2.63 -29.30 -2.62
C GLU A 69 -3.16 -28.31 -3.67
N GLY A 70 -4.40 -27.81 -3.52
CA GLY A 70 -4.96 -26.79 -4.40
C GLY A 70 -4.57 -25.35 -4.05
N ILE A 71 -3.96 -25.11 -2.88
CA ILE A 71 -3.59 -23.76 -2.44
C ILE A 71 -2.22 -23.39 -3.02
N GLU A 72 -2.21 -22.52 -4.02
CA GLU A 72 -0.99 -22.03 -4.68
C GLU A 72 -0.52 -20.68 -4.13
N THR A 73 -1.40 -19.95 -3.45
CA THR A 73 -1.16 -18.60 -2.94
C THR A 73 -1.61 -18.48 -1.48
N LEU A 74 -0.74 -17.93 -0.64
CA LEU A 74 -1.11 -17.46 0.70
C LEU A 74 -1.15 -15.94 0.69
N ARG A 75 -2.29 -15.37 1.09
CA ARG A 75 -2.44 -13.92 1.27
C ARG A 75 -2.62 -13.59 2.74
N PHE A 76 -1.80 -12.70 3.26
CA PHE A 76 -1.83 -12.19 4.63
C PHE A 76 -2.42 -10.78 4.63
N GLU A 77 -3.67 -10.63 5.05
CA GLU A 77 -4.36 -9.35 5.28
C GLU A 77 -4.15 -8.94 6.76
N ILE A 78 -3.01 -8.28 7.02
CA ILE A 78 -2.48 -8.03 8.37
C ILE A 78 -2.38 -6.54 8.73
N GLY A 79 -3.05 -5.68 7.97
CA GLY A 79 -3.14 -4.25 8.28
C GLY A 79 -3.67 -3.97 9.68
N GLU A 80 -3.21 -2.87 10.28
CA GLU A 80 -3.63 -2.43 11.61
C GLU A 80 -3.69 -0.91 11.67
N MET A 81 -4.77 -0.40 12.26
CA MET A 81 -4.94 1.00 12.60
C MET A 81 -5.50 1.02 14.01
N GLY A 82 -4.92 1.83 14.89
CA GLY A 82 -5.39 1.97 16.26
C GLY A 82 -6.70 2.75 16.32
N LEU A 83 -7.41 2.62 17.43
CA LEU A 83 -8.69 3.32 17.64
C LEU A 83 -8.57 4.83 17.45
N PHE A 84 -7.50 5.43 17.99
CA PHE A 84 -7.23 6.85 17.89
C PHE A 84 -7.05 7.30 16.43
N PHE A 85 -6.24 6.58 15.64
CA PHE A 85 -5.97 6.95 14.25
C PHE A 85 -7.18 6.76 13.35
N MET A 86 -7.96 5.70 13.55
CA MET A 86 -9.20 5.54 12.80
C MET A 86 -10.18 6.67 13.11
N ALA A 87 -10.35 7.02 14.39
CA ALA A 87 -11.18 8.14 14.80
C ALA A 87 -10.66 9.48 14.27
N ASN A 88 -9.34 9.65 14.19
CA ASN A 88 -8.70 10.80 13.58
C ASN A 88 -9.13 10.97 12.12
N TRP A 89 -8.97 9.94 11.30
CA TRP A 89 -9.28 10.00 9.86
C TRP A 89 -10.78 10.14 9.57
N LEU A 90 -11.60 9.31 10.20
CA LEU A 90 -13.06 9.43 10.08
C LEU A 90 -13.55 10.78 10.61
N GLY A 91 -12.99 11.26 11.72
CA GLY A 91 -13.32 12.54 12.32
C GLY A 91 -12.98 13.73 11.42
N SER A 92 -11.80 13.72 10.79
CA SER A 92 -11.40 14.75 9.81
C SER A 92 -12.31 14.76 8.59
N SER A 93 -12.63 13.59 8.03
CA SER A 93 -13.56 13.47 6.89
C SER A 93 -14.96 13.96 7.26
N TYR A 94 -15.48 13.50 8.42
CA TYR A 94 -16.77 13.92 8.94
C TYR A 94 -16.83 15.44 9.17
N SER A 95 -15.79 16.00 9.79
CA SER A 95 -15.65 17.43 10.03
C SER A 95 -15.78 18.22 8.73
N PHE A 96 -14.98 17.87 7.72
CA PHE A 96 -15.00 18.54 6.42
C PHE A 96 -16.39 18.46 5.76
N MET A 97 -16.98 17.27 5.68
CA MET A 97 -18.26 17.05 5.02
C MET A 97 -19.42 17.73 5.75
N ASN A 98 -19.41 17.70 7.09
CA ASN A 98 -20.42 18.35 7.93
C ASN A 98 -20.41 19.87 7.71
N ASN A 99 -19.22 20.49 7.73
CA ASN A 99 -19.09 21.92 7.47
C ASN A 99 -19.51 22.31 6.05
N TYR A 100 -19.13 21.51 5.06
CA TYR A 100 -19.54 21.73 3.67
C TYR A 100 -21.07 21.68 3.51
N TYR A 101 -21.72 20.67 4.09
CA TYR A 101 -23.18 20.54 4.01
C TYR A 101 -23.91 21.61 4.81
N GLN A 102 -23.43 21.96 6.01
CA GLN A 102 -24.01 23.06 6.79
C GLN A 102 -23.96 24.38 6.03
N SER A 103 -22.83 24.71 5.40
CA SER A 103 -22.69 25.91 4.57
C SER A 103 -23.69 25.94 3.41
N MET A 104 -23.95 24.80 2.77
CA MET A 104 -24.96 24.72 1.70
C MET A 104 -26.38 24.85 2.22
N ILE A 105 -26.69 24.31 3.40
CA ILE A 105 -28.00 24.44 4.06
C ILE A 105 -28.24 25.91 4.42
N ASP A 106 -27.27 26.57 5.04
CA ASP A 106 -27.36 27.99 5.42
C ASP A 106 -27.57 28.90 4.19
N GLN A 107 -27.08 28.47 3.01
CA GLN A 107 -27.30 29.13 1.72
C GLN A 107 -28.62 28.73 1.03
N GLY A 108 -29.43 27.87 1.62
CA GLY A 108 -30.67 27.34 1.04
C GLY A 108 -30.47 26.44 -0.18
N ARG A 109 -29.26 25.86 -0.35
CA ARG A 109 -28.88 25.03 -1.51
C ARG A 109 -29.11 23.53 -1.30
N ARG A 110 -29.38 23.09 -0.07
CA ARG A 110 -29.65 21.69 0.29
C ARG A 110 -30.66 21.58 1.41
N ASP A 111 -31.26 20.40 1.54
CA ASP A 111 -32.10 20.02 2.67
C ASP A 111 -31.29 19.55 3.88
N ASP A 112 -31.91 19.67 5.07
CA ASP A 112 -31.35 19.22 6.34
C ASP A 112 -31.16 17.69 6.42
N GLY A 113 -31.88 16.93 5.60
CA GLY A 113 -31.82 15.46 5.57
C GLY A 113 -30.45 14.93 5.15
N VAL A 114 -29.65 15.74 4.45
CA VAL A 114 -28.28 15.39 4.07
C VAL A 114 -27.36 15.28 5.29
N LEU A 115 -27.54 16.12 6.31
CA LEU A 115 -26.77 16.01 7.56
C LEU A 115 -27.18 14.76 8.36
N THR A 116 -28.48 14.43 8.39
CA THR A 116 -28.95 13.18 9.01
C THR A 116 -28.31 11.97 8.33
N LYS A 117 -28.25 11.97 7.00
CA LYS A 117 -27.61 10.89 6.24
C LYS A 117 -26.11 10.78 6.56
N LEU A 118 -25.40 11.92 6.60
CA LEU A 118 -23.97 11.94 6.96
C LEU A 118 -23.74 11.35 8.36
N ASN A 119 -24.54 11.75 9.35
CA ASN A 119 -24.43 11.23 10.71
C ASN A 119 -24.64 9.72 10.76
N SER A 120 -25.68 9.20 10.07
CA SER A 120 -25.91 7.76 9.99
C SER A 120 -24.80 7.02 9.26
N GLN A 121 -24.14 7.63 8.26
CA GLN A 121 -23.01 7.02 7.56
C GLN A 121 -21.80 6.86 8.49
N ILE A 122 -21.46 7.91 9.25
CA ILE A 122 -20.35 7.90 10.21
C ILE A 122 -20.64 6.97 11.40
N GLU A 123 -21.88 6.91 11.89
CA GLU A 123 -22.27 5.95 12.92
C GLU A 123 -22.10 4.50 12.43
N ASN A 124 -22.54 4.20 11.21
CA ASN A 124 -22.36 2.87 10.61
C ASN A 124 -20.88 2.52 10.39
N ALA A 125 -20.06 3.47 9.94
CA ALA A 125 -18.61 3.31 9.82
C ALA A 125 -17.98 3.00 11.19
N SER A 126 -18.34 3.79 12.21
CA SER A 126 -17.83 3.62 13.57
C SER A 126 -18.20 2.26 14.15
N LEU A 127 -19.44 1.81 13.95
CA LEU A 127 -19.94 0.49 14.36
C LEU A 127 -19.24 -0.66 13.63
N GLU A 128 -19.06 -0.57 12.31
CA GLU A 128 -18.38 -1.59 11.53
C GLU A 128 -16.91 -1.75 11.97
N TYR A 129 -16.21 -0.63 12.19
CA TYR A 129 -14.85 -0.64 12.70
C TYR A 129 -14.75 -1.21 14.12
N ALA A 130 -15.65 -0.82 15.03
CA ALA A 130 -15.70 -1.37 16.38
C ALA A 130 -15.88 -2.90 16.38
N LYS A 131 -16.76 -3.43 15.53
CA LYS A 131 -16.96 -4.89 15.37
C LYS A 131 -15.70 -5.59 14.86
N TRP A 132 -15.02 -4.98 13.89
CA TRP A 132 -13.75 -5.49 13.38
C TRP A 132 -12.68 -5.51 14.48
N ASN A 133 -12.52 -4.43 15.23
CA ASN A 133 -11.56 -4.32 16.32
C ASN A 133 -11.81 -5.38 17.42
N ILE A 134 -13.06 -5.57 17.85
CA ILE A 134 -13.44 -6.65 18.77
C ILE A 134 -13.03 -8.02 18.20
N SER A 135 -13.29 -8.25 16.91
CA SER A 135 -12.99 -9.52 16.25
C SER A 135 -11.48 -9.78 16.16
N VAL A 136 -10.67 -8.75 15.92
CA VAL A 136 -9.20 -8.83 15.98
C VAL A 136 -8.74 -9.26 17.37
N HIS A 137 -9.24 -8.62 18.42
CA HIS A 137 -8.92 -8.98 19.80
C HIS A 137 -9.45 -10.37 20.19
N TRP A 138 -10.54 -10.86 19.62
CA TRP A 138 -11.01 -12.23 19.87
C TRP A 138 -10.26 -13.30 19.09
N ALA A 139 -9.76 -12.95 17.90
CA ALA A 139 -9.00 -13.84 17.05
C ALA A 139 -7.59 -14.12 17.62
N HIS A 140 -6.95 -13.11 18.25
CA HIS A 140 -5.63 -13.24 18.88
C HIS A 140 -4.56 -13.86 17.94
N GLN A 141 -4.63 -13.56 16.64
CA GLN A 141 -3.67 -14.07 15.67
C GLN A 141 -2.33 -13.35 15.79
N ASN A 142 -1.30 -14.10 16.15
CA ASN A 142 0.07 -13.60 16.24
C ASN A 142 0.88 -13.99 14.99
N TYR A 143 1.08 -13.05 14.07
CA TYR A 143 1.90 -13.25 12.87
C TYR A 143 3.41 -13.24 13.13
N GLN A 144 3.84 -13.07 14.39
CA GLN A 144 5.23 -13.27 14.82
C GLN A 144 5.47 -14.70 15.36
N ASP A 145 4.43 -15.55 15.40
CA ASP A 145 4.58 -16.96 15.80
C ASP A 145 5.24 -17.77 14.67
N ALA A 146 6.58 -17.81 14.70
CA ALA A 146 7.40 -18.53 13.73
C ALA A 146 7.05 -20.02 13.65
N HIS A 147 6.66 -20.65 14.75
CA HIS A 147 6.31 -22.07 14.76
C HIS A 147 5.03 -22.31 13.94
N ARG A 148 3.97 -21.53 14.19
CA ARG A 148 2.72 -21.63 13.43
C ARG A 148 2.92 -21.33 11.95
N LEU A 149 3.67 -20.27 11.62
CA LEU A 149 3.93 -19.91 10.22
C LEU A 149 4.76 -21.00 9.50
N THR A 150 5.76 -21.56 10.17
CA THR A 150 6.55 -22.69 9.63
C THR A 150 5.66 -23.91 9.38
N GLN A 151 4.75 -24.23 10.30
CA GLN A 151 3.81 -25.33 10.13
C GLN A 151 2.89 -25.11 8.93
N ILE A 152 2.38 -23.89 8.74
CA ILE A 152 1.55 -23.51 7.59
C ILE A 152 2.33 -23.70 6.28
N LEU A 153 3.53 -23.10 6.17
CA LEU A 153 4.34 -23.14 4.95
C LEU A 153 4.83 -24.56 4.60
N ASN A 154 5.17 -25.37 5.60
CA ASN A 154 5.58 -26.75 5.37
C ASN A 154 4.43 -27.61 4.85
N SER A 155 3.22 -27.36 5.33
CA SER A 155 2.02 -28.11 4.97
C SER A 155 1.47 -27.69 3.61
N ALA A 156 1.59 -26.41 3.24
CA ALA A 156 1.06 -25.84 2.01
C ALA A 156 1.96 -26.15 0.79
N ILE A 157 2.02 -27.42 0.38
CA ILE A 157 3.08 -27.91 -0.51
C ILE A 157 3.09 -27.31 -1.92
N ALA A 158 1.95 -26.84 -2.40
CA ALA A 158 1.77 -26.27 -3.73
C ALA A 158 1.96 -24.74 -3.77
N VAL A 159 2.19 -24.10 -2.62
CA VAL A 159 2.33 -22.65 -2.53
C VAL A 159 3.56 -22.19 -3.28
N LYS A 160 3.35 -21.27 -4.23
CA LYS A 160 4.39 -20.59 -5.01
C LYS A 160 4.37 -19.09 -4.79
N ASN A 161 3.26 -18.55 -4.28
CA ASN A 161 3.04 -17.12 -4.19
C ASN A 161 2.68 -16.72 -2.76
N ILE A 162 3.32 -15.67 -2.26
CA ILE A 162 2.98 -15.05 -0.99
C ILE A 162 2.65 -13.59 -1.24
N GLN A 163 1.53 -13.17 -0.69
CA GLN A 163 1.04 -11.80 -0.76
C GLN A 163 0.82 -11.29 0.66
N VAL A 164 1.33 -10.11 0.96
CA VAL A 164 1.10 -9.43 2.24
C VAL A 164 0.46 -8.10 1.93
N THR A 165 -0.73 -7.87 2.46
CA THR A 165 -1.41 -6.59 2.33
C THR A 165 -1.74 -6.03 3.69
N ARG A 166 -1.47 -4.73 3.83
CA ARG A 166 -1.82 -3.96 5.01
C ARG A 166 -2.86 -2.87 4.71
N LYS A 167 -3.02 -2.52 3.43
CA LYS A 167 -3.98 -1.49 2.99
C LYS A 167 -5.35 -2.02 2.57
N SER A 168 -5.49 -3.32 2.31
CA SER A 168 -6.66 -3.85 1.60
C SER A 168 -7.53 -4.82 2.43
N ILE A 169 -7.97 -4.34 3.60
CA ILE A 169 -9.02 -5.04 4.37
C ILE A 169 -10.38 -4.82 3.70
N THR A 170 -11.24 -5.84 3.75
CA THR A 170 -12.60 -5.73 3.21
C THR A 170 -13.50 -4.94 4.16
N TRP A 171 -13.76 -3.68 3.84
CA TRP A 171 -14.82 -2.87 4.45
C TRP A 171 -16.05 -2.82 3.54
N ALA A 172 -17.23 -2.82 4.13
CA ALA A 172 -18.49 -2.57 3.43
C ALA A 172 -18.78 -1.07 3.30
N ASN A 173 -18.40 -0.29 4.32
CA ASN A 173 -18.55 1.16 4.33
C ASN A 173 -17.42 1.87 3.55
N GLU A 174 -17.78 2.76 2.62
CA GLU A 174 -16.82 3.52 1.80
C GLU A 174 -16.00 4.54 2.61
N ASP A 175 -16.57 5.17 3.64
CA ASP A 175 -15.85 6.12 4.50
C ASP A 175 -14.76 5.40 5.32
N LEU A 176 -14.99 4.13 5.68
CA LEU A 176 -13.94 3.29 6.26
C LEU A 176 -12.88 2.91 5.24
N LEU A 177 -13.24 2.59 4.00
CA LEU A 177 -12.23 2.34 2.94
C LEU A 177 -11.37 3.59 2.73
N ASP A 178 -11.99 4.76 2.64
CA ASP A 178 -11.32 6.05 2.45
C ASP A 178 -10.42 6.43 3.64
N SER A 179 -10.79 6.04 4.87
CA SER A 179 -9.96 6.23 6.07
C SER A 179 -8.84 5.19 6.14
N TRP A 180 -9.14 3.93 5.82
CA TRP A 180 -8.19 2.81 5.89
C TRP A 180 -7.11 2.86 4.80
N LYS A 181 -7.40 3.43 3.63
CA LYS A 181 -6.42 3.56 2.52
C LYS A 181 -5.16 4.33 2.92
N GLN A 182 -5.24 5.15 3.96
CA GLN A 182 -4.10 5.86 4.57
C GLN A 182 -3.03 4.88 5.10
N GLY A 183 -3.39 3.61 5.27
CA GLY A 183 -2.47 2.53 5.57
C GLY A 183 -2.25 2.31 7.06
N THR A 184 -1.30 1.43 7.35
CA THR A 184 -0.85 1.15 8.71
C THR A 184 -0.12 2.38 9.25
N HIS A 185 -0.55 2.90 10.40
CA HIS A 185 0.10 4.04 11.01
C HIS A 185 1.57 3.73 11.40
N THR A 186 2.44 4.74 11.40
CA THR A 186 3.88 4.63 11.72
C THR A 186 4.14 3.90 13.03
N ALA A 187 3.25 4.14 14.00
CA ALA A 187 3.10 3.42 15.25
C ALA A 187 3.35 1.89 15.12
N TYR A 188 2.75 1.25 14.13
CA TYR A 188 2.80 -0.20 13.98
C TYR A 188 3.95 -0.68 13.08
N MET A 189 4.88 0.18 12.67
CA MET A 189 5.94 -0.20 11.74
C MET A 189 6.93 -1.19 12.32
N GLN A 190 7.29 -1.10 13.61
CA GLN A 190 8.17 -2.11 14.22
C GLN A 190 7.49 -3.49 14.22
N LYS A 191 6.23 -3.55 14.64
CA LYS A 191 5.43 -4.78 14.59
C LYS A 191 5.35 -5.32 13.16
N ALA A 192 5.14 -4.45 12.17
CA ALA A 192 5.12 -4.81 10.76
C ALA A 192 6.47 -5.39 10.28
N ASN A 193 7.59 -4.79 10.70
CA ASN A 193 8.92 -5.30 10.41
C ASN A 193 9.12 -6.70 11.01
N GLU A 194 8.76 -6.91 12.28
CA GLU A 194 8.90 -8.22 12.93
C GLU A 194 7.99 -9.30 12.31
N GLU A 195 6.74 -8.95 11.95
CA GLU A 195 5.83 -9.85 11.23
C GLU A 195 6.41 -10.25 9.87
N PHE A 196 6.94 -9.29 9.10
CA PHE A 196 7.51 -9.56 7.79
C PHE A 196 8.83 -10.33 7.88
N LYS A 197 9.70 -9.98 8.82
CA LYS A 197 10.94 -10.71 9.12
C LYS A 197 10.65 -12.16 9.49
N THR A 198 9.71 -12.38 10.41
CA THR A 198 9.29 -13.73 10.83
C THR A 198 8.83 -14.54 9.61
N LEU A 199 7.99 -13.95 8.75
CA LEU A 199 7.53 -14.60 7.53
C LEU A 199 8.69 -15.01 6.62
N LEU A 200 9.66 -14.11 6.37
CA LEU A 200 10.83 -14.41 5.52
C LEU A 200 11.72 -15.51 6.12
N LEU A 201 11.94 -15.51 7.43
CA LEU A 201 12.68 -16.57 8.12
C LEU A 201 11.96 -17.93 7.99
N CYS A 202 10.63 -17.95 8.12
CA CYS A 202 9.84 -19.16 7.92
C CYS A 202 9.86 -19.64 6.46
N ILE A 203 9.87 -18.72 5.49
CA ILE A 203 10.02 -19.06 4.07
C ILE A 203 11.37 -19.71 3.82
N GLN A 204 12.46 -19.11 4.31
CA GLN A 204 13.80 -19.67 4.21
C GLN A 204 13.90 -21.06 4.87
N GLY A 205 13.29 -21.22 6.05
CA GLY A 205 13.27 -22.50 6.77
C GLY A 205 12.38 -23.56 6.09
N SER A 206 11.52 -23.14 5.17
CA SER A 206 10.74 -24.04 4.34
C SER A 206 11.55 -24.51 3.13
N ASN A 207 11.46 -25.79 2.78
CA ASN A 207 12.09 -26.31 1.55
C ASN A 207 11.30 -25.91 0.28
N ARG A 208 10.74 -24.69 0.24
CA ARG A 208 9.85 -24.21 -0.82
C ARG A 208 10.54 -23.18 -1.70
N GLU A 209 10.47 -23.42 -3.00
CA GLU A 209 10.91 -22.45 -4.01
C GLU A 209 9.75 -21.51 -4.35
N LEU A 210 9.61 -20.44 -3.56
CA LEU A 210 8.64 -19.40 -3.90
C LEU A 210 9.02 -18.72 -5.21
N GLN A 211 8.00 -18.42 -6.02
CA GLN A 211 8.15 -17.74 -7.30
C GLN A 211 7.74 -16.26 -7.19
N SER A 212 6.80 -15.93 -6.30
CA SER A 212 6.32 -14.56 -6.14
C SER A 212 6.21 -14.15 -4.68
N LEU A 213 6.71 -12.94 -4.38
CA LEU A 213 6.48 -12.24 -3.13
C LEU A 213 5.96 -10.84 -3.43
N LYS A 214 4.81 -10.49 -2.83
CA LYS A 214 4.20 -9.17 -3.00
C LYS A 214 3.85 -8.57 -1.65
N HIS A 215 4.16 -7.29 -1.44
CA HIS A 215 3.90 -6.55 -0.21
C HIS A 215 3.52 -5.10 -0.53
N ASP A 216 2.32 -4.64 -0.13
CA ASP A 216 1.81 -3.30 -0.51
C ASP A 216 2.16 -2.16 0.46
N GLU A 217 2.81 -2.48 1.59
CA GLU A 217 3.18 -1.49 2.60
C GLU A 217 4.42 -1.89 3.42
N VAL A 218 5.59 -2.02 2.79
CA VAL A 218 6.85 -2.34 3.50
C VAL A 218 7.41 -1.08 4.16
N PRO A 219 7.62 -1.05 5.49
CA PRO A 219 8.25 0.11 6.13
C PRO A 219 9.64 0.41 5.58
N VAL A 220 9.98 1.69 5.40
CA VAL A 220 11.32 2.14 4.97
C VAL A 220 12.42 1.90 6.00
N THR A 221 12.08 1.32 7.15
CA THR A 221 13.04 0.85 8.15
C THR A 221 13.42 -0.61 7.97
N PHE A 222 12.62 -1.40 7.25
CA PHE A 222 12.79 -2.85 7.17
C PHE A 222 14.16 -3.26 6.64
N PHE A 223 14.56 -2.70 5.48
CA PHE A 223 15.83 -3.03 4.84
C PHE A 223 17.04 -2.30 5.43
N SER A 224 16.87 -1.56 6.53
CA SER A 224 18.01 -0.95 7.22
C SER A 224 18.75 -1.95 8.11
N SER A 225 18.08 -3.03 8.56
CA SER A 225 18.58 -3.98 9.58
C SER A 225 19.98 -4.56 9.32
N LEU A 226 20.77 -4.80 10.38
CA LEU A 226 22.08 -5.48 10.27
C LEU A 226 21.98 -6.98 9.91
N ASP A 227 20.79 -7.58 10.00
CA ASP A 227 20.59 -9.02 9.84
C ASP A 227 20.01 -9.44 8.48
N LEU A 228 20.05 -8.57 7.46
CA LEU A 228 19.52 -8.87 6.11
C LEU A 228 20.05 -10.20 5.56
N GLU A 229 21.33 -10.50 5.78
CA GLU A 229 21.97 -11.74 5.32
C GLU A 229 21.25 -13.00 5.79
N THR A 230 20.58 -12.93 6.94
CA THR A 230 19.85 -14.07 7.51
C THR A 230 18.70 -14.49 6.59
N PHE A 231 17.98 -13.55 5.99
CA PHE A 231 16.77 -13.83 5.22
C PHE A 231 16.90 -13.62 3.70
N ILE A 232 18.05 -13.17 3.18
CA ILE A 232 18.36 -13.16 1.73
C ILE A 232 18.01 -14.50 1.03
N PRO A 233 18.29 -15.69 1.62
CA PRO A 233 17.97 -16.95 0.95
C PRO A 233 16.49 -17.14 0.61
N ALA A 234 15.57 -16.49 1.35
CA ALA A 234 14.14 -16.52 1.05
C ALA A 234 13.79 -15.92 -0.33
N PHE A 235 14.69 -15.13 -0.91
CA PHE A 235 14.48 -14.42 -2.18
C PHE A 235 15.09 -15.12 -3.40
N HIS A 236 16.01 -16.07 -3.21
CA HIS A 236 16.84 -16.63 -4.30
C HIS A 236 16.04 -17.24 -5.47
N HIS A 237 14.88 -17.83 -5.18
CA HIS A 237 14.05 -18.52 -6.18
C HIS A 237 12.95 -17.64 -6.78
N LEU A 238 12.80 -16.40 -6.29
CA LEU A 238 11.77 -15.50 -6.75
C LEU A 238 11.99 -15.09 -8.21
N ARG A 239 10.88 -14.94 -8.92
CA ARG A 239 10.79 -14.39 -10.27
C ARG A 239 9.99 -13.08 -10.28
N THR A 240 9.09 -12.91 -9.33
CA THR A 240 8.27 -11.72 -9.18
C THR A 240 8.44 -11.14 -7.79
N ILE A 241 8.82 -9.87 -7.71
CA ILE A 241 8.84 -9.14 -6.45
C ILE A 241 8.13 -7.80 -6.61
N HIS A 242 7.05 -7.61 -5.86
CA HIS A 242 6.29 -6.36 -5.85
C HIS A 242 6.32 -5.77 -4.45
N LEU A 243 7.06 -4.68 -4.26
CA LEU A 243 7.17 -3.99 -2.98
C LEU A 243 6.71 -2.54 -3.15
N SER A 244 5.61 -2.20 -2.48
CA SER A 244 5.25 -0.80 -2.23
C SER A 244 5.77 -0.42 -0.85
N LEU A 245 6.61 0.61 -0.83
CA LEU A 245 7.27 1.12 0.35
C LEU A 245 6.37 2.15 1.04
N ASN A 246 6.32 2.08 2.37
CA ASN A 246 5.66 3.08 3.20
C ASN A 246 6.67 4.12 3.66
N ALA A 247 6.44 5.34 3.19
CA ALA A 247 7.29 6.50 3.24
C ALA A 247 6.72 7.60 4.16
N THR A 248 6.02 7.19 5.23
CA THR A 248 5.65 8.10 6.33
C THR A 248 6.85 8.85 6.91
N GLU A 249 8.05 8.30 6.73
CA GLU A 249 9.32 8.98 6.96
C GLU A 249 10.21 8.90 5.72
N THR A 250 11.17 9.82 5.63
CA THR A 250 12.13 9.82 4.54
C THR A 250 13.04 8.59 4.64
N PRO A 251 13.18 7.77 3.57
CA PRO A 251 14.03 6.59 3.61
C PRO A 251 15.50 6.95 3.78
N LYS A 252 16.15 6.31 4.76
CA LYS A 252 17.59 6.43 5.02
C LYS A 252 18.44 5.82 3.89
N LYS A 253 19.70 6.18 3.80
CA LYS A 253 20.62 5.62 2.79
C LYS A 253 20.95 4.16 3.06
N VAL A 254 21.05 3.75 4.34
CA VAL A 254 21.21 2.34 4.73
C VAL A 254 20.09 1.45 4.21
N PHE A 255 18.84 1.91 4.26
CA PHE A 255 17.68 1.22 3.70
C PHE A 255 17.87 0.90 2.22
N TRP A 256 18.28 1.89 1.43
CA TRP A 256 18.50 1.71 -0.01
C TRP A 256 19.60 0.69 -0.29
N THR A 257 20.71 0.74 0.46
CA THR A 257 21.79 -0.25 0.30
C THR A 257 21.34 -1.67 0.65
N GLY A 258 20.57 -1.83 1.72
CA GLY A 258 20.04 -3.13 2.12
C GLY A 258 19.04 -3.69 1.11
N LEU A 259 18.12 -2.85 0.64
CA LEU A 259 17.17 -3.21 -0.42
C LEU A 259 17.91 -3.61 -1.72
N GLY A 260 18.92 -2.83 -2.12
CA GLY A 260 19.77 -3.14 -3.27
C GLY A 260 20.42 -4.50 -3.15
N THR A 261 20.98 -4.80 -1.97
CA THR A 261 21.61 -6.10 -1.66
C THR A 261 20.61 -7.26 -1.82
N VAL A 262 19.41 -7.13 -1.24
CA VAL A 262 18.36 -8.16 -1.32
C VAL A 262 17.91 -8.37 -2.77
N LEU A 263 17.63 -7.30 -3.53
CA LEU A 263 17.15 -7.41 -4.91
C LEU A 263 18.22 -7.97 -5.86
N CYS A 264 19.49 -7.63 -5.65
CA CYS A 264 20.61 -8.17 -6.42
C CYS A 264 20.79 -9.68 -6.18
N ALA A 265 20.37 -10.21 -5.02
CA ALA A 265 20.41 -11.63 -4.71
C ALA A 265 19.34 -12.49 -5.43
N ILE A 266 18.51 -11.88 -6.29
CA ILE A 266 17.45 -12.56 -7.05
C ILE A 266 17.90 -12.75 -8.51
N PRO A 267 18.66 -13.81 -8.83
CA PRO A 267 19.21 -13.99 -10.18
C PRO A 267 18.12 -14.25 -11.24
N GLY A 268 16.99 -14.80 -10.82
CA GLY A 268 15.86 -15.19 -11.67
C GLY A 268 14.80 -14.12 -11.88
N LEU A 269 15.01 -12.88 -11.43
CA LEU A 269 13.98 -11.83 -11.43
C LEU A 269 13.48 -11.52 -12.85
N GLU A 270 12.16 -11.63 -13.03
CA GLU A 270 11.43 -11.38 -14.30
C GLU A 270 10.50 -10.17 -14.19
N ASP A 271 9.93 -9.91 -13.01
CA ASP A 271 8.94 -8.86 -12.78
C ASP A 271 9.23 -8.15 -11.45
N LEU A 272 9.61 -6.87 -11.55
CA LEU A 272 9.95 -6.02 -10.41
C LEU A 272 9.00 -4.83 -10.35
N ARG A 273 8.28 -4.69 -9.25
CA ARG A 273 7.62 -3.44 -8.87
C ARG A 273 8.27 -2.92 -7.60
N LEU A 274 8.75 -1.70 -7.66
CA LEU A 274 9.39 -1.03 -6.54
C LEU A 274 9.00 0.45 -6.55
N GLY A 275 8.53 0.94 -5.41
CA GLY A 275 8.29 2.36 -5.27
C GLY A 275 7.46 2.68 -4.05
N PHE A 276 7.17 3.95 -3.87
CA PHE A 276 6.31 4.41 -2.80
C PHE A 276 4.85 4.31 -3.19
N SER A 277 4.02 3.92 -2.24
CA SER A 277 2.59 3.75 -2.49
C SER A 277 1.99 5.07 -2.99
N PRO A 278 1.27 5.11 -4.13
CA PRO A 278 0.61 6.31 -4.64
C PRO A 278 -0.50 6.82 -3.71
N LEU A 279 -0.84 6.04 -2.68
CA LEU A 279 -1.90 6.29 -1.71
C LEU A 279 -1.43 7.03 -0.46
N GLU A 280 -0.14 7.32 -0.32
CA GLU A 280 0.41 7.97 0.87
C GLU A 280 0.31 9.50 0.79
N GLY A 281 -0.51 10.08 1.68
CA GLY A 281 -0.65 11.52 1.88
C GLY A 281 -2.11 11.97 2.00
N CYS A 282 -2.38 12.89 2.94
CA CYS A 282 -3.73 13.36 3.32
C CYS A 282 -4.61 13.88 2.17
N ASP A 283 -4.07 14.39 1.06
CA ASP A 283 -4.85 15.28 0.18
C ASP A 283 -4.67 15.05 -1.32
N SER A 284 -4.00 13.97 -1.75
CA SER A 284 -3.81 13.77 -3.18
C SER A 284 -3.93 12.32 -3.63
N ASP A 285 -5.16 11.95 -4.00
CA ASP A 285 -5.48 10.76 -4.81
C ASP A 285 -4.85 10.75 -6.22
N MET A 286 -3.87 11.64 -6.49
CA MET A 286 -3.35 11.97 -7.81
C MET A 286 -1.91 11.50 -8.05
N ASN A 287 -1.34 10.67 -7.16
CA ASN A 287 0.06 10.22 -7.20
C ASN A 287 1.03 11.37 -7.51
N LEU A 288 1.10 12.34 -6.58
CA LEU A 288 1.99 13.49 -6.70
C LEU A 288 3.46 13.14 -6.42
N GLY A 289 3.75 11.89 -6.06
CA GLY A 289 5.05 11.45 -5.58
C GLY A 289 5.25 11.80 -4.11
N THR A 290 5.54 10.80 -3.27
CA THR A 290 5.63 10.97 -1.81
C THR A 290 6.74 11.95 -1.40
N TRP A 291 7.79 12.07 -2.22
CA TRP A 291 8.88 13.04 -2.06
C TRP A 291 8.43 14.51 -2.03
N GLN A 292 7.23 14.84 -2.53
CA GLN A 292 6.69 16.21 -2.46
C GLN A 292 6.30 16.66 -1.06
N ASN A 293 6.15 15.73 -0.12
CA ASN A 293 5.85 16.06 1.26
C ASN A 293 7.13 16.38 2.06
N SER A 294 8.31 16.22 1.44
CA SER A 294 9.60 16.59 2.04
C SER A 294 9.93 18.06 1.79
N ASN A 295 10.59 18.68 2.78
CA ASN A 295 11.19 20.01 2.61
C ASN A 295 12.46 19.96 1.73
N ASP A 296 13.10 18.79 1.64
CA ASP A 296 14.26 18.55 0.78
C ASP A 296 14.04 17.28 -0.07
N PRO A 297 13.74 17.42 -1.38
CA PRO A 297 13.69 16.30 -2.31
C PRO A 297 15.03 15.55 -2.44
N GLY A 298 16.14 16.14 -2.04
CA GLY A 298 17.47 15.54 -2.08
C GLY A 298 17.61 14.37 -1.11
N ASP A 299 16.87 14.40 0.00
CA ASP A 299 16.83 13.28 0.93
C ASP A 299 16.21 12.03 0.28
N TRP A 300 15.34 12.23 -0.71
CA TRP A 300 14.68 11.18 -1.50
C TRP A 300 15.48 10.72 -2.72
N TYR A 301 16.59 11.40 -3.04
CA TYR A 301 17.43 11.03 -4.16
C TYR A 301 18.08 9.66 -3.95
N VAL A 302 17.91 8.79 -4.96
CA VAL A 302 18.45 7.43 -5.01
C VAL A 302 19.49 7.31 -6.12
N PRO A 303 20.80 7.31 -5.80
CA PRO A 303 21.83 7.02 -6.78
C PRO A 303 21.84 5.52 -7.13
N LEU A 304 21.11 5.14 -8.20
CA LEU A 304 20.94 3.74 -8.62
C LEU A 304 22.26 2.97 -8.80
N ARG A 305 23.33 3.65 -9.24
CA ARG A 305 24.67 3.03 -9.36
C ARG A 305 25.29 2.70 -8.01
N LYS A 306 25.00 3.45 -6.95
CA LYS A 306 25.46 3.12 -5.58
C LYS A 306 24.65 1.97 -5.00
N VAL A 307 23.35 1.92 -5.29
CA VAL A 307 22.44 0.88 -4.78
C VAL A 307 22.63 -0.46 -5.47
N PHE A 308 22.75 -0.46 -6.81
CA PHE A 308 22.76 -1.67 -7.61
C PHE A 308 24.09 -1.92 -8.33
N GLY A 309 25.08 -1.02 -8.24
CA GLY A 309 26.31 -1.13 -9.02
C GLY A 309 26.03 -1.28 -10.52
N ASP A 310 26.75 -2.20 -11.14
CA ASP A 310 26.57 -2.62 -12.54
C ASP A 310 25.68 -3.88 -12.66
N HIS A 311 24.95 -4.25 -11.59
CA HIS A 311 24.12 -5.45 -11.56
C HIS A 311 23.05 -5.45 -12.64
N THR A 312 22.92 -6.55 -13.37
CA THR A 312 21.96 -6.68 -14.46
C THR A 312 21.12 -7.94 -14.27
N TRP A 313 19.81 -7.77 -14.10
CA TRP A 313 18.88 -8.90 -14.10
C TRP A 313 18.65 -9.39 -15.54
N LYS A 314 19.30 -10.49 -15.89
CA LYS A 314 19.29 -11.06 -17.26
C LYS A 314 17.92 -11.53 -17.76
N ARG A 315 16.91 -11.57 -16.89
CA ARG A 315 15.57 -12.06 -17.19
C ARG A 315 14.47 -11.03 -16.93
N LEU A 316 14.83 -9.81 -16.52
CA LEU A 316 13.85 -8.78 -16.17
C LEU A 316 13.07 -8.35 -17.42
N LYS A 317 11.76 -8.60 -17.42
CA LYS A 317 10.84 -8.29 -18.52
C LYS A 317 9.87 -7.16 -18.16
N LYS A 318 9.55 -7.01 -16.87
CA LYS A 318 8.62 -6.00 -16.36
C LYS A 318 9.27 -5.23 -15.23
N LEU A 319 9.20 -3.90 -15.32
CA LEU A 319 9.69 -3.00 -14.29
C LEU A 319 8.67 -1.89 -14.05
N ARG A 320 8.28 -1.70 -12.79
CA ARG A 320 7.47 -0.57 -12.33
C ARG A 320 8.21 0.20 -11.26
N LEU A 321 8.43 1.50 -11.50
CA LEU A 321 9.06 2.44 -10.57
C LEU A 321 8.06 3.54 -10.18
N GLU A 322 7.87 3.77 -8.88
CA GLU A 322 6.83 4.68 -8.38
C GLU A 322 7.35 5.62 -7.29
N GLY A 323 7.07 6.93 -7.41
CA GLY A 323 7.28 7.88 -6.32
C GLY A 323 8.74 8.16 -5.98
N MET A 324 9.69 7.93 -6.89
CA MET A 324 11.13 8.01 -6.60
C MET A 324 11.81 9.22 -7.24
N VAL A 325 12.93 9.66 -6.65
CA VAL A 325 13.78 10.75 -7.17
C VAL A 325 15.11 10.18 -7.68
N PHE A 326 15.42 10.42 -8.95
CA PHE A 326 16.63 9.92 -9.62
C PHE A 326 17.39 11.04 -10.32
N CYS A 327 18.48 10.71 -11.00
CA CYS A 327 19.08 11.56 -12.01
C CYS A 327 18.90 10.91 -13.39
N GLU A 328 18.84 11.73 -14.44
CA GLU A 328 18.65 11.26 -15.83
C GLU A 328 19.67 10.18 -16.19
N GLU A 329 20.97 10.46 -16.01
CA GLU A 329 22.05 9.54 -16.36
C GLU A 329 22.01 8.24 -15.56
N GLY A 330 21.70 8.32 -14.27
CA GLY A 330 21.63 7.14 -13.39
C GLY A 330 20.47 6.23 -13.76
N LEU A 331 19.30 6.81 -14.04
CA LEU A 331 18.11 6.07 -14.44
C LEU A 331 18.23 5.50 -15.85
N SER A 332 18.73 6.29 -16.80
CA SER A 332 18.92 5.84 -18.18
C SER A 332 19.94 4.71 -18.27
N GLY A 333 21.08 4.82 -17.58
CA GLY A 333 22.09 3.76 -17.51
C GLY A 333 21.60 2.50 -16.78
N PHE A 334 20.82 2.66 -15.71
CA PHE A 334 20.19 1.53 -15.01
C PHE A 334 19.15 0.81 -15.87
N LEU A 335 18.32 1.54 -16.63
CA LEU A 335 17.32 0.92 -17.49
C LEU A 335 17.97 0.29 -18.73
N GLY A 336 18.88 1.01 -19.39
CA GLY A 336 19.53 0.60 -20.64
C GLY A 336 20.36 -0.69 -20.55
N ARG A 337 20.84 -1.08 -19.36
CA ARG A 337 21.55 -2.36 -19.18
C ARG A 337 20.63 -3.59 -19.15
N HIS A 338 19.32 -3.42 -19.02
CA HIS A 338 18.34 -4.51 -18.98
C HIS A 338 17.72 -4.77 -20.35
N ALA A 339 18.50 -5.34 -21.28
CA ALA A 339 18.07 -5.57 -22.66
C ALA A 339 16.81 -6.46 -22.82
N THR A 340 16.44 -7.24 -21.80
CA THR A 340 15.22 -8.07 -21.79
C THR A 340 13.97 -7.32 -21.37
N LEU A 341 14.09 -6.06 -20.91
CA LEU A 341 12.98 -5.26 -20.42
C LEU A 341 12.00 -4.96 -21.57
N LYS A 342 10.74 -5.36 -21.39
CA LYS A 342 9.66 -5.20 -22.38
C LYS A 342 8.54 -4.30 -21.91
N ASN A 343 8.26 -4.29 -20.61
CA ASN A 343 7.16 -3.53 -20.03
C ASN A 343 7.74 -2.60 -18.97
N LEU A 344 7.58 -1.29 -19.16
CA LEU A 344 8.09 -0.27 -18.25
C LEU A 344 6.96 0.62 -17.75
N GLU A 345 6.74 0.68 -16.45
CA GLU A 345 5.82 1.60 -15.81
C GLU A 345 6.58 2.59 -14.95
N LEU A 346 6.36 3.88 -15.18
CA LEU A 346 6.96 4.98 -14.43
C LEU A 346 5.84 5.85 -13.87
N SER A 347 5.87 6.15 -12.57
CA SER A 347 4.85 7.03 -11.99
C SER A 347 5.32 7.93 -10.85
N GLY A 348 4.80 9.15 -10.81
CA GLY A 348 5.03 10.08 -9.68
C GLY A 348 6.51 10.40 -9.41
N MET A 349 7.33 10.56 -10.44
CA MET A 349 8.79 10.62 -10.32
C MET A 349 9.35 12.04 -10.34
N ALA A 350 10.56 12.23 -9.79
CA ALA A 350 11.34 13.43 -10.01
C ALA A 350 12.73 13.11 -10.55
N LEU A 351 13.28 14.05 -11.32
CA LEU A 351 14.70 14.08 -11.66
C LEU A 351 15.38 15.19 -10.86
N TRP A 352 16.27 14.79 -9.95
CA TRP A 352 17.19 15.67 -9.26
C TRP A 352 18.07 16.44 -10.24
N GLN A 353 18.62 15.74 -11.24
CA GLN A 353 19.46 16.30 -12.29
C GLN A 353 19.08 15.72 -13.65
N GLY A 354 19.15 16.55 -14.67
CA GLY A 354 18.85 16.21 -16.06
C GLY A 354 17.42 16.54 -16.47
N SER A 355 16.98 15.92 -17.55
CA SER A 355 15.70 16.16 -18.21
C SER A 355 14.96 14.85 -18.49
N PHE A 356 13.64 14.87 -18.36
CA PHE A 356 12.77 13.79 -18.79
C PHE A 356 12.72 13.67 -20.32
N GLU A 357 12.85 14.78 -21.04
CA GLU A 357 13.02 14.76 -22.50
C GLU A 357 14.25 13.93 -22.88
N GLY A 358 15.42 14.21 -22.29
CA GLY A 358 16.64 13.44 -22.52
C GLY A 358 16.51 11.98 -22.09
N LEU A 359 15.92 11.73 -20.91
CA LEU A 359 15.64 10.37 -20.43
C LEU A 359 14.81 9.57 -21.44
N PHE A 360 13.67 10.09 -21.87
CA PHE A 360 12.74 9.37 -22.73
C PHE A 360 13.30 9.16 -24.15
N HIS A 361 14.06 10.11 -24.69
CA HIS A 361 14.80 9.90 -25.93
C HIS A 361 15.86 8.79 -25.78
N HIS A 362 16.58 8.76 -24.65
CA HIS A 362 17.52 7.68 -24.39
C HIS A 362 16.82 6.33 -24.30
N LEU A 363 15.73 6.23 -23.54
CA LEU A 363 15.00 4.98 -23.36
C LEU A 363 14.44 4.44 -24.68
N ARG A 364 13.86 5.31 -25.52
CA ARG A 364 13.40 4.95 -26.87
C ARG A 364 14.53 4.33 -27.72
N ASN A 365 15.73 4.90 -27.65
CA ASN A 365 16.86 4.44 -28.45
C ASN A 365 17.57 3.21 -27.88
N ALA A 366 17.53 3.04 -26.55
CA ALA A 366 18.26 1.98 -25.85
C ALA A 366 17.43 0.71 -25.64
N LEU A 367 16.10 0.81 -25.58
CA LEU A 367 15.21 -0.29 -25.23
C LEU A 367 14.22 -0.60 -26.34
N SER A 368 13.94 -1.89 -26.55
CA SER A 368 12.86 -2.36 -27.44
C SER A 368 11.64 -2.74 -26.60
N LEU A 369 10.96 -1.72 -26.07
CA LEU A 369 9.77 -1.87 -25.23
C LEU A 369 8.57 -2.34 -26.07
N GLU A 370 7.77 -3.23 -25.49
CA GLU A 370 6.45 -3.65 -26.00
C GLU A 370 5.33 -2.80 -25.39
N SER A 371 5.53 -2.35 -24.14
CA SER A 371 4.67 -1.39 -23.48
C SER A 371 5.49 -0.45 -22.62
N CYS A 372 5.05 0.81 -22.58
CA CYS A 372 5.52 1.77 -21.61
C CYS A 372 4.31 2.54 -21.10
N HIS A 373 4.22 2.74 -19.78
CA HIS A 373 3.15 3.47 -19.14
C HIS A 373 3.74 4.55 -18.23
N VAL A 374 3.32 5.79 -18.45
CA VAL A 374 3.85 6.97 -17.74
C VAL A 374 2.67 7.75 -17.20
N TRP A 375 2.59 7.96 -15.88
CA TRP A 375 1.45 8.64 -15.27
C TRP A 375 1.76 9.27 -13.90
N GLY A 376 0.93 10.21 -13.45
CA GLY A 376 1.14 10.98 -12.23
C GLY A 376 2.02 12.20 -12.47
N LEU A 377 2.60 12.75 -11.40
CA LEU A 377 3.42 13.94 -11.47
C LEU A 377 4.90 13.62 -11.80
N PHE A 378 5.43 14.29 -12.81
CA PHE A 378 6.83 14.25 -13.22
C PHE A 378 7.46 15.62 -13.01
N LEU A 379 8.57 15.70 -12.27
CA LEU A 379 9.23 16.98 -11.99
C LEU A 379 10.75 16.94 -12.20
N GLY A 380 11.25 17.70 -13.17
CA GLY A 380 12.67 18.02 -13.30
C GLY A 380 13.04 19.12 -12.32
N LEU A 381 13.68 18.77 -11.21
CA LEU A 381 13.98 19.70 -10.11
C LEU A 381 14.95 20.82 -10.52
N GLN A 382 15.77 20.57 -11.54
CA GLN A 382 16.71 21.53 -12.13
C GLN A 382 16.25 22.05 -13.51
N THR A 383 15.09 21.59 -14.01
CA THR A 383 14.62 21.91 -15.37
C THR A 383 13.26 22.60 -15.30
N SER A 384 13.26 23.94 -15.43
CA SER A 384 12.10 24.80 -15.16
C SER A 384 10.82 24.48 -15.95
N HIS A 385 10.98 23.87 -17.13
CA HIS A 385 9.89 23.56 -18.06
C HIS A 385 9.40 22.10 -17.96
N GLU A 386 10.00 21.29 -17.09
CA GLU A 386 9.62 19.89 -16.92
C GLU A 386 8.90 19.69 -15.60
N ALA A 387 7.64 20.08 -15.56
CA ALA A 387 6.75 19.76 -14.47
C ALA A 387 5.44 19.31 -15.10
N TRP A 388 5.17 18.01 -15.18
CA TRP A 388 4.07 17.48 -15.98
C TRP A 388 3.17 16.62 -15.14
N PHE A 389 1.87 16.84 -15.26
CA PHE A 389 0.89 15.93 -14.67
C PHE A 389 0.28 15.07 -15.78
N ILE A 390 0.67 13.80 -15.82
CA ILE A 390 0.28 12.89 -16.89
C ILE A 390 -0.89 12.02 -16.42
N CYS A 391 -2.03 12.16 -17.07
CA CYS A 391 -3.17 11.29 -16.85
C CYS A 391 -2.90 9.89 -17.42
N PRO A 392 -3.25 8.79 -16.73
CA PRO A 392 -3.08 7.44 -17.27
C PRO A 392 -4.00 7.21 -18.46
N SER A 393 -3.49 6.46 -19.43
CA SER A 393 -4.23 6.03 -20.63
C SER A 393 -5.23 4.91 -20.36
N HIS A 394 -5.01 4.14 -19.29
CA HIS A 394 -5.80 2.95 -18.91
C HIS A 394 -6.06 2.90 -17.39
N LEU A 395 -6.76 1.86 -16.93
CA LEU A 395 -7.01 1.64 -15.50
C LEU A 395 -5.68 1.25 -14.82
N ILE A 396 -5.26 2.04 -13.83
CA ILE A 396 -4.02 1.79 -13.08
C ILE A 396 -4.21 0.60 -12.12
N PHE A 397 -5.36 0.54 -11.46
CA PHE A 397 -5.63 -0.44 -10.42
C PHE A 397 -6.52 -1.54 -11.00
N THR A 398 -5.95 -2.73 -11.17
CA THR A 398 -6.67 -3.92 -11.62
C THR A 398 -6.43 -5.07 -10.65
N THR A 399 -7.34 -6.06 -10.63
CA THR A 399 -7.18 -7.26 -9.79
C THR A 399 -6.06 -8.18 -10.27
N GLU A 400 -5.55 -7.97 -11.49
CA GLU A 400 -4.42 -8.72 -12.04
C GLU A 400 -3.09 -8.14 -11.57
N THR A 401 -3.03 -6.80 -11.46
CA THR A 401 -1.81 -6.06 -11.10
C THR A 401 -1.68 -5.90 -9.58
N GLU A 402 -2.78 -5.69 -8.88
CA GLU A 402 -2.80 -5.41 -7.44
C GLU A 402 -3.10 -6.67 -6.61
N ILE A 403 -2.56 -6.74 -5.39
CA ILE A 403 -2.83 -7.84 -4.45
C ILE A 403 -4.16 -7.69 -3.71
N TRP A 404 -4.85 -6.58 -3.95
CA TRP A 404 -6.02 -6.16 -3.22
C TRP A 404 -7.28 -6.97 -3.59
N PRO A 405 -8.24 -7.12 -2.66
CA PRO A 405 -9.57 -7.61 -2.99
C PRO A 405 -10.24 -6.72 -4.05
N ALA A 406 -11.06 -7.33 -4.91
CA ALA A 406 -11.74 -6.62 -6.00
C ALA A 406 -12.57 -5.40 -5.54
N SER A 407 -13.15 -5.45 -4.34
CA SER A 407 -13.87 -4.32 -3.76
C SER A 407 -12.95 -3.12 -3.50
N PHE A 408 -11.79 -3.36 -2.89
CA PHE A 408 -10.79 -2.31 -2.62
C PHE A 408 -10.20 -1.79 -3.94
N THR A 409 -9.83 -2.66 -4.87
CA THR A 409 -9.37 -2.26 -6.22
C THR A 409 -10.38 -1.35 -6.92
N SER A 410 -11.66 -1.74 -6.90
CA SER A 410 -12.73 -0.95 -7.54
C SER A 410 -12.92 0.40 -6.86
N HIS A 411 -12.86 0.43 -5.53
CA HIS A 411 -12.94 1.67 -4.75
C HIS A 411 -11.76 2.60 -5.08
N MET A 412 -10.52 2.10 -5.08
CA MET A 412 -9.34 2.88 -5.45
C MET A 412 -9.41 3.41 -6.88
N GLN A 413 -9.91 2.59 -7.81
CA GLN A 413 -10.14 3.00 -9.18
C GLN A 413 -11.22 4.09 -9.29
N GLY A 414 -12.27 4.01 -8.48
CA GLY A 414 -13.33 5.02 -8.39
C GLY A 414 -12.84 6.35 -7.80
N ILE A 415 -12.06 6.31 -6.72
CA ILE A 415 -11.36 7.47 -6.15
C ILE A 415 -10.53 8.14 -7.25
N PHE A 416 -9.67 7.37 -7.90
CA PHE A 416 -8.78 7.90 -8.93
C PHE A 416 -9.57 8.58 -10.07
N GLN A 417 -10.68 7.99 -10.50
CA GLN A 417 -11.56 8.57 -11.53
C GLN A 417 -12.24 9.86 -11.06
N ARG A 418 -12.69 9.94 -9.81
CA ARG A 418 -13.26 11.17 -9.22
C ARG A 418 -12.22 12.28 -9.20
N SER A 419 -11.01 11.97 -8.73
CA SER A 419 -9.91 12.94 -8.59
C SER A 419 -9.40 13.41 -9.96
N ARG A 420 -9.40 12.54 -10.98
CA ARG A 420 -9.15 12.95 -12.37
C ARG A 420 -10.13 14.00 -12.88
N ARG A 421 -11.42 13.90 -12.53
CA ARG A 421 -12.46 14.87 -12.98
C ARG A 421 -12.37 16.21 -12.28
N SER A 422 -11.96 16.23 -11.02
CA SER A 422 -11.86 17.44 -10.20
C SER A 422 -10.55 18.19 -10.37
N THR A 423 -9.58 17.61 -11.09
CA THR A 423 -8.23 18.17 -11.21
C THR A 423 -8.08 19.05 -12.45
N PRO A 424 -8.10 20.39 -12.35
CA PRO A 424 -7.82 21.31 -13.46
C PRO A 424 -6.36 21.27 -13.96
N ARG A 425 -5.56 20.28 -13.51
CA ARG A 425 -4.10 20.21 -13.69
C ARG A 425 -3.66 19.37 -14.89
N CYS A 426 -4.55 18.57 -15.48
CA CYS A 426 -4.25 17.79 -16.68
C CYS A 426 -4.60 18.63 -17.92
N LEU A 427 -3.63 19.39 -18.43
CA LEU A 427 -3.83 20.30 -19.56
C LEU A 427 -4.20 19.56 -20.86
N ARG A 428 -3.67 18.33 -21.02
CA ARG A 428 -3.90 17.46 -22.17
C ARG A 428 -4.16 16.01 -21.74
N PRO A 429 -5.43 15.55 -21.74
CA PRO A 429 -5.80 14.21 -21.30
C PRO A 429 -5.24 13.05 -22.13
N ASP A 430 -4.79 13.32 -23.36
CA ASP A 430 -4.23 12.35 -24.31
C ASP A 430 -2.69 12.25 -24.24
N LEU A 431 -2.05 13.07 -23.40
CA LEU A 431 -0.59 13.18 -23.32
C LEU A 431 0.07 11.85 -22.93
N GLY A 432 -0.54 11.11 -22.00
CA GLY A 432 -0.09 9.78 -21.61
C GLY A 432 0.03 8.88 -22.83
N SER A 433 -1.08 8.61 -23.54
CA SER A 433 -1.09 7.75 -24.73
C SER A 433 -0.10 8.19 -25.82
N LYS A 434 0.06 9.49 -26.06
CA LYS A 434 1.05 9.99 -27.04
C LYS A 434 2.49 9.76 -26.60
N LEU A 435 2.78 9.86 -25.31
CA LEU A 435 4.10 9.56 -24.76
C LEU A 435 4.40 8.06 -24.81
N GLU A 436 3.41 7.21 -24.57
CA GLU A 436 3.52 5.77 -24.76
C GLU A 436 3.82 5.43 -26.23
N GLU A 437 3.12 6.07 -27.19
CA GLU A 437 3.38 5.93 -28.62
C GLU A 437 4.80 6.38 -29.00
N PHE A 438 5.30 7.49 -28.43
CA PHE A 438 6.67 7.96 -28.65
C PHE A 438 7.73 6.98 -28.11
N LEU A 439 7.48 6.33 -26.98
CA LEU A 439 8.44 5.42 -26.33
C LEU A 439 8.46 4.01 -26.93
N VAL A 440 7.31 3.53 -27.41
CA VAL A 440 7.14 2.16 -27.94
C VAL A 440 7.23 2.12 -29.47
N SER A 441 6.80 3.19 -30.14
CA SER A 441 6.71 3.28 -31.60
C SER A 441 7.55 4.45 -32.12
N ASP A 442 7.58 4.65 -33.44
CA ASP A 442 8.25 5.80 -34.06
C ASP A 442 7.47 7.12 -33.96
N GLY A 443 6.75 7.32 -32.86
CA GLY A 443 5.94 8.52 -32.60
C GLY A 443 6.78 9.80 -32.50
N VAL A 444 6.13 10.95 -32.65
CA VAL A 444 6.76 12.27 -32.48
C VAL A 444 6.75 12.65 -30.99
N TRP A 445 7.78 13.37 -30.54
CA TRP A 445 7.83 13.92 -29.18
C TRP A 445 6.55 14.73 -28.87
N PRO A 446 5.78 14.37 -27.83
CA PRO A 446 4.43 14.90 -27.68
C PRO A 446 4.30 16.08 -26.72
N MET A 447 5.38 16.43 -25.99
CA MET A 447 5.37 17.43 -24.92
C MET A 447 5.65 18.82 -25.47
N GLU A 448 4.88 19.80 -25.01
CA GLU A 448 5.02 21.22 -25.35
C GLU A 448 5.34 22.04 -24.09
N MET A 449 5.92 23.24 -24.26
CA MET A 449 6.15 24.17 -23.12
C MET A 449 4.85 24.52 -22.38
N GLY A 450 3.71 24.46 -23.08
CA GLY A 450 2.40 24.70 -22.48
C GLY A 450 1.94 23.60 -21.52
N ASP A 451 2.55 22.41 -21.54
CA ASP A 451 2.18 21.27 -20.69
C ASP A 451 2.75 21.37 -19.27
N THR A 452 3.64 22.34 -19.03
CA THR A 452 4.22 22.57 -17.69
C THR A 452 3.15 23.01 -16.70
N VAL A 453 3.01 22.27 -15.60
CA VAL A 453 2.05 22.59 -14.53
C VAL A 453 2.44 23.91 -13.82
N PRO A 454 1.45 24.73 -13.45
CA PRO A 454 1.66 25.94 -12.67
C PRO A 454 2.49 25.75 -11.40
N GLU A 455 3.24 26.79 -11.02
CA GLU A 455 4.16 26.76 -9.87
C GLU A 455 3.49 26.41 -8.54
N HIS A 456 2.24 26.86 -8.30
CA HIS A 456 1.51 26.55 -7.06
C HIS A 456 1.19 25.05 -6.88
N ILE A 457 1.31 24.24 -7.93
CA ILE A 457 1.15 22.78 -7.86
C ILE A 457 2.45 22.14 -7.37
N ARG A 458 3.58 22.81 -7.56
CA ARG A 458 4.87 22.47 -6.94
C ARG A 458 4.73 22.94 -5.50
N LYS A 459 4.31 22.04 -4.59
CA LYS A 459 3.98 22.37 -3.19
C LYS A 459 5.05 23.19 -2.48
N GLN A 460 6.30 23.17 -2.95
CA GLN A 460 7.35 24.10 -2.52
C GLN A 460 8.21 24.57 -3.71
N PRO A 461 8.67 25.84 -3.73
CA PRO A 461 9.74 26.28 -4.60
C PRO A 461 11.04 25.62 -4.14
N PHE A 462 11.31 24.43 -4.67
CA PHE A 462 12.61 23.80 -4.51
C PHE A 462 13.66 24.72 -5.14
N ARG A 463 14.63 25.17 -4.34
CA ARG A 463 15.82 25.82 -4.87
C ARG A 463 16.82 24.71 -5.15
N PRO A 464 17.09 24.40 -6.43
CA PRO A 464 18.06 23.38 -6.75
C PRO A 464 19.38 23.72 -6.08
N ASP A 465 19.86 22.77 -5.27
CA ASP A 465 21.23 22.79 -4.80
C ASP A 465 22.13 22.81 -6.06
N PRO A 466 22.97 23.85 -6.25
CA PRO A 466 23.88 23.91 -7.38
C PRO A 466 24.98 22.85 -7.32
N SER A 467 25.02 22.03 -6.26
CA SER A 467 25.95 20.93 -6.14
C SER A 467 25.98 20.04 -7.38
N ASN A 468 27.18 19.82 -7.88
CA ASN A 468 27.42 18.92 -8.99
C ASN A 468 27.23 17.45 -8.56
N LYS A 469 27.19 16.54 -9.53
CA LYS A 469 27.01 15.11 -9.34
C LYS A 469 27.98 14.49 -8.31
N ASP A 470 29.24 14.95 -8.29
CA ASP A 470 30.26 14.41 -7.41
C ASP A 470 30.03 14.83 -5.96
N GLU A 471 29.63 16.08 -5.72
CA GLU A 471 29.27 16.59 -4.40
C GLU A 471 28.06 15.84 -3.81
N ILE A 472 27.02 15.59 -4.63
CA ILE A 472 25.85 14.82 -4.21
C ILE A 472 26.24 13.38 -3.86
N CYS A 473 27.11 12.76 -4.67
CA CYS A 473 27.60 11.41 -4.38
C CYS A 473 28.44 11.37 -3.09
N GLN A 474 29.29 12.36 -2.86
CA GLN A 474 30.08 12.48 -1.63
C GLN A 474 29.20 12.70 -0.41
N LYS A 475 28.18 13.57 -0.51
CA LYS A 475 27.18 13.77 0.54
C LYS A 475 26.46 12.46 0.85
N TRP A 476 26.01 11.75 -0.17
CA TRP A 476 25.34 10.45 0.00
C TRP A 476 26.23 9.42 0.72
N ASP A 477 27.52 9.34 0.36
CA ASP A 477 28.48 8.46 1.03
C ASP A 477 28.73 8.87 2.49
N SER A 478 28.81 10.17 2.77
CA SER A 478 28.96 10.72 4.12
C SER A 478 27.73 10.43 4.99
N ASP A 479 26.54 10.63 4.43
CA ASP A 479 25.27 10.36 5.11
C ASP A 479 25.14 8.86 5.42
N LEU A 480 25.45 7.99 4.45
CA LEU A 480 25.46 6.55 4.65
C LEU A 480 26.43 6.14 5.78
N ALA A 481 27.66 6.67 5.78
CA ALA A 481 28.64 6.35 6.82
C ALA A 481 28.18 6.84 8.21
N SER A 482 27.56 8.02 8.28
CA SER A 482 26.99 8.56 9.53
C SER A 482 25.83 7.72 10.02
N GLU A 483 24.93 7.29 9.11
CA GLU A 483 23.81 6.42 9.45
C GLU A 483 24.31 5.07 9.95
N GLN A 484 25.25 4.43 9.25
CA GLN A 484 25.83 3.14 9.67
C GLN A 484 26.50 3.21 11.05
N ALA A 485 27.04 4.36 11.45
CA ALA A 485 27.61 4.57 12.77
C ALA A 485 26.55 4.77 13.87
N ASP A 486 25.33 5.20 13.51
CA ASP A 486 24.24 5.51 14.45
C ASP A 486 23.22 4.37 14.52
N ASN A 487 23.50 3.29 15.26
CA ASN A 487 22.62 2.12 15.39
C ASN A 487 21.19 2.42 15.91
N ARG A 488 20.87 3.68 16.30
CA ARG A 488 19.51 4.07 16.69
C ARG A 488 18.48 3.89 15.58
N TRP A 489 18.92 3.77 14.32
CA TRP A 489 17.99 3.45 13.22
C TRP A 489 17.40 2.04 13.31
N GLU A 490 18.05 1.08 14.00
CA GLU A 490 17.51 -0.28 14.21
C GLU A 490 16.22 -0.26 15.03
N HIS A 491 16.07 0.77 15.86
CA HIS A 491 14.95 0.86 16.80
C HIS A 491 13.73 1.50 16.13
N GLY A 492 13.84 1.98 14.88
CA GLY A 492 12.83 2.86 14.29
C GLY A 492 12.70 4.18 15.05
N TRP A 493 12.23 5.25 14.39
CA TRP A 493 11.84 6.45 15.11
C TRP A 493 10.40 6.26 15.62
N GLY A 494 10.27 5.95 16.91
CA GLY A 494 8.97 5.80 17.58
C GLY A 494 8.49 4.36 17.69
N VAL A 495 9.05 3.63 18.66
CA VAL A 495 8.63 2.28 19.09
C VAL A 495 7.27 2.30 19.81
N ASP A 496 6.77 3.47 20.21
CA ASP A 496 5.59 3.56 21.06
C ASP A 496 4.33 3.85 20.25
N GLY A 497 4.14 3.01 19.22
CA GLY A 497 2.93 3.00 18.46
C GLY A 497 1.78 2.41 19.22
N ASP A 498 0.79 3.23 19.52
CA ASP A 498 -0.46 2.88 20.18
C ASP A 498 -0.29 2.00 21.42
N LEU A 499 0.87 1.90 22.05
CA LEU A 499 1.07 1.19 23.31
C LEU A 499 1.93 2.06 24.23
N ASN A 500 1.41 2.37 25.41
CA ASN A 500 2.21 3.06 26.40
C ASN A 500 3.34 2.11 26.85
N TYR A 501 4.60 2.49 26.61
CA TYR A 501 5.80 1.66 26.85
C TYR A 501 5.85 1.03 28.25
N ALA A 502 5.36 1.74 29.27
CA ALA A 502 5.38 1.27 30.65
C ALA A 502 4.26 0.28 30.97
N THR A 503 3.18 0.26 30.19
CA THR A 503 1.94 -0.47 30.50
C THR A 503 1.56 -1.50 29.45
N GLN A 504 2.08 -1.38 28.22
CA GLN A 504 1.66 -2.17 27.06
C GLN A 504 0.14 -2.06 26.79
N GLU A 505 -0.50 -0.94 27.19
CA GLU A 505 -1.91 -0.66 26.95
C GLU A 505 -2.11 0.25 25.74
N GLU A 506 -3.22 0.05 25.01
CA GLU A 506 -3.51 0.82 23.80
C GLU A 506 -3.55 2.34 24.09
N ILE A 507 -2.82 3.17 23.34
CA ILE A 507 -2.91 4.63 23.44
C ILE A 507 -4.23 5.04 22.81
N LEU A 508 -5.25 5.11 23.66
CA LEU A 508 -6.59 5.46 23.21
C LEU A 508 -6.73 6.95 22.87
N GLU A 509 -5.81 7.80 23.33
CA GLU A 509 -5.70 9.27 23.13
C GLU A 509 -4.30 9.76 23.56
N VAL A 510 -3.76 10.81 22.91
CA VAL A 510 -2.49 11.46 23.27
C VAL A 510 -2.75 12.78 23.99
N TYR A 511 -2.27 12.92 25.23
CA TYR A 511 -2.33 14.16 26.01
C TYR A 511 -0.92 14.62 26.42
N SER A 512 -0.74 15.93 26.48
CA SER A 512 0.42 16.60 27.04
C SER A 512 0.54 16.33 28.55
N ARG A 513 1.67 16.74 29.14
CA ARG A 513 1.86 16.66 30.60
C ARG A 513 0.84 17.48 31.39
N GLU A 514 0.33 18.54 30.78
CA GLU A 514 -0.74 19.36 31.35
C GLU A 514 -2.12 18.71 31.25
N GLY A 515 -2.24 17.54 30.59
CA GLY A 515 -3.48 16.78 30.46
C GLY A 515 -4.35 17.20 29.27
N TYR A 516 -3.80 17.94 28.30
CA TYR A 516 -4.52 18.42 27.12
C TYR A 516 -4.01 17.76 25.84
N ASP A 517 -4.88 17.46 24.88
CA ASP A 517 -4.50 16.91 23.58
C ASP A 517 -3.76 17.94 22.71
N THR A 518 -3.36 17.54 21.50
CA THR A 518 -2.67 18.44 20.55
C THR A 518 -3.49 19.67 20.14
N TYR A 519 -4.78 19.71 20.48
CA TYR A 519 -5.71 20.80 20.20
C TYR A 519 -6.08 21.61 21.45
N GLY A 520 -5.49 21.28 22.60
CA GLY A 520 -5.71 22.01 23.85
C GLY A 520 -6.95 21.56 24.62
N PHE A 521 -7.46 20.34 24.42
CA PHE A 521 -8.61 19.80 25.16
C PHE A 521 -8.21 18.71 26.16
N ASP A 522 -8.83 18.72 27.34
CA ASP A 522 -8.69 17.65 28.31
C ASP A 522 -9.49 16.37 27.94
N LYS A 523 -9.33 15.32 28.73
CA LYS A 523 -10.05 14.04 28.57
C LYS A 523 -11.57 14.15 28.57
N ALA A 524 -12.10 15.16 29.25
CA ALA A 524 -13.53 15.42 29.32
C ALA A 524 -13.99 16.38 28.21
N GLY A 525 -13.06 16.86 27.38
CA GLY A 525 -13.30 17.67 26.22
C GLY A 525 -13.34 19.17 26.45
N TYR A 526 -12.80 19.63 27.57
CA TYR A 526 -12.75 21.04 27.96
C TYR A 526 -11.43 21.67 27.54
N ASP A 527 -11.47 22.89 27.02
CA ASP A 527 -10.25 23.68 26.81
C ASP A 527 -9.67 24.22 28.14
N ALA A 528 -8.50 24.86 28.08
CA ALA A 528 -7.87 25.47 29.25
C ALA A 528 -8.72 26.56 29.93
N GLY A 529 -9.76 27.07 29.27
CA GLY A 529 -10.74 28.01 29.80
C GLY A 529 -11.96 27.34 30.44
N GLY A 530 -12.05 26.00 30.41
CA GLY A 530 -13.19 25.24 30.92
C GLY A 530 -14.41 25.25 30.00
N ILE A 531 -14.24 25.51 28.70
CA ILE A 531 -15.33 25.49 27.73
C ILE A 531 -15.39 24.11 27.05
N HIS A 532 -16.57 23.49 27.06
CA HIS A 532 -16.82 22.22 26.36
C HIS A 532 -17.36 22.48 24.95
N HIS A 533 -16.55 22.16 23.94
CA HIS A 533 -16.92 22.34 22.55
C HIS A 533 -17.64 21.09 22.02
N THR A 534 -18.92 21.24 21.67
CA THR A 534 -19.81 20.13 21.25
C THR A 534 -20.20 20.17 19.77
N LYS A 535 -19.94 21.28 19.09
CA LYS A 535 -20.30 21.46 17.68
C LYS A 535 -19.09 21.22 16.79
N ALA A 536 -19.21 20.25 15.89
CA ALA A 536 -18.25 20.02 14.81
C ALA A 536 -18.44 20.96 13.60
N ALA A 537 -19.36 21.92 13.68
CA ALA A 537 -19.65 22.88 12.62
C ALA A 537 -19.11 24.28 12.99
N VAL A 538 -18.43 24.92 12.04
CA VAL A 538 -17.90 26.29 12.11
C VAL A 538 -18.91 27.26 11.49
N PRO A 539 -19.35 28.29 12.23
CA PRO A 539 -20.10 29.39 11.63
C PRO A 539 -19.26 30.11 10.57
N ASN A 540 -19.79 30.30 9.35
CA ASN A 540 -19.15 31.02 8.24
C ASN A 540 -17.93 30.34 7.56
N TRP A 541 -17.99 29.01 7.35
CA TRP A 541 -17.04 28.28 6.48
C TRP A 541 -16.84 28.99 5.11
N PRO A 542 -15.62 29.12 4.55
CA PRO A 542 -14.41 28.32 4.84
C PRO A 542 -13.32 29.02 5.68
N ASN A 543 -13.60 30.09 6.43
CA ASN A 543 -12.59 30.70 7.30
C ASN A 543 -12.22 29.74 8.44
N LEU A 544 -11.12 29.02 8.25
CA LEU A 544 -10.75 27.75 8.90
C LEU A 544 -9.80 27.90 10.09
N ASP A 545 -9.73 29.09 10.70
CA ASP A 545 -8.74 29.38 11.77
C ASP A 545 -9.02 28.68 13.11
N GLU A 546 -10.06 27.84 13.21
CA GLU A 546 -10.38 27.13 14.44
C GLU A 546 -10.16 25.61 14.30
N PRO A 547 -9.04 25.03 14.76
CA PRO A 547 -8.85 23.58 14.81
C PRO A 547 -9.84 22.83 15.76
N LEU A 548 -10.67 23.58 16.48
CA LEU A 548 -11.62 23.09 17.49
C LEU A 548 -12.73 22.20 16.91
N HIS A 549 -13.22 22.52 15.71
CA HIS A 549 -14.30 21.76 15.08
C HIS A 549 -13.86 20.35 14.67
N GLU A 550 -12.64 20.24 14.13
CA GLU A 550 -12.02 18.96 13.77
C GLU A 550 -11.72 18.12 15.01
N ALA A 551 -11.16 18.72 16.07
CA ALA A 551 -10.96 18.06 17.35
C ALA A 551 -12.28 17.54 17.94
N THR A 552 -13.37 18.30 17.81
CA THR A 552 -14.72 17.88 18.25
C THR A 552 -15.26 16.71 17.43
N ALA A 553 -15.10 16.74 16.11
CA ALA A 553 -15.49 15.65 15.23
C ALA A 553 -14.75 14.35 15.57
N ARG A 554 -13.43 14.42 15.77
CA ARG A 554 -12.59 13.28 16.14
C ARG A 554 -13.00 12.66 17.47
N ARG A 555 -13.23 13.49 18.51
CA ARG A 555 -13.73 13.02 19.82
C ARG A 555 -15.10 12.36 19.70
N THR A 556 -15.99 12.93 18.88
CA THR A 556 -17.33 12.38 18.63
C THR A 556 -17.25 10.98 18.01
N VAL A 557 -16.44 10.82 16.96
CA VAL A 557 -16.23 9.52 16.30
C VAL A 557 -15.57 8.52 17.25
N LEU A 558 -14.57 8.95 18.03
CA LEU A 558 -13.91 8.09 19.01
C LEU A 558 -14.89 7.59 20.06
N ALA A 559 -15.79 8.45 20.55
CA ALA A 559 -16.85 8.06 21.47
C ALA A 559 -17.81 7.04 20.83
N MET A 560 -18.25 7.27 19.58
CA MET A 560 -19.09 6.32 18.84
C MET A 560 -18.45 4.95 18.71
N ILE A 561 -17.16 4.88 18.35
CA ILE A 561 -16.42 3.61 18.27
C ILE A 561 -16.36 2.94 19.65
N ARG A 562 -16.00 3.68 20.69
CA ARG A 562 -15.86 3.15 22.06
C ARG A 562 -17.19 2.67 22.65
N ASP A 563 -18.30 3.34 22.37
CA ASP A 563 -19.62 2.95 22.87
C ASP A 563 -20.05 1.58 22.30
N HIS A 564 -19.51 1.19 21.15
CA HIS A 564 -19.74 -0.12 20.54
C HIS A 564 -18.72 -1.19 20.97
N ILE A 565 -17.56 -0.79 21.48
CA ILE A 565 -16.61 -1.71 22.12
C ILE A 565 -17.06 -1.86 23.57
N ALA A 566 -17.83 -2.93 23.83
CA ALA A 566 -18.17 -3.29 25.21
C ALA A 566 -16.88 -3.28 26.02
N ARG A 567 -16.79 -2.43 27.06
CA ARG A 567 -15.63 -2.40 27.97
C ARG A 567 -15.42 -3.84 28.41
N ILE A 568 -14.37 -4.48 27.90
CA ILE A 568 -14.09 -5.88 28.20
C ILE A 568 -13.59 -5.89 29.64
N ALA A 569 -14.52 -5.85 30.60
CA ALA A 569 -14.28 -5.90 32.05
C ALA A 569 -13.68 -7.25 32.50
N HIS A 570 -13.29 -8.10 31.53
CA HIS A 570 -12.80 -9.45 31.73
C HIS A 570 -11.51 -9.78 30.95
N VAL A 571 -10.78 -8.80 30.40
CA VAL A 571 -9.33 -8.99 30.21
C VAL A 571 -8.68 -8.81 31.58
N VAL A 572 -9.00 -9.74 32.47
CA VAL A 572 -8.24 -9.99 33.68
C VAL A 572 -6.83 -10.32 33.21
N THR A 573 -5.87 -9.54 33.69
CA THR A 573 -4.45 -9.87 33.83
C THR A 573 -4.25 -11.38 33.95
N GLY A 574 -3.96 -12.04 32.84
CA GLY A 574 -3.40 -13.39 32.85
C GLY A 574 -1.90 -13.23 33.09
N GLY A 575 -1.49 -13.47 34.33
CA GLY A 575 -0.08 -13.58 34.70
C GLY A 575 0.56 -14.87 34.23
#